data_AF-A0A840G2Y8-F1
#
_entry.id   AF-A0A840G2Y8-F1
#
_cell.length_a   1.000
_cell.length_b   1.000
_cell.length_c   1.000
_cell.angle_alpha   90.00
_cell.angle_beta   90.00
_cell.angle_gamma   90.00
#
_symmetry.space_group_name_H-M   'P 1'
#
loop_
_entity.id
_entity.type
_entity.pdbx_description
1 polymer ?
#
loop_
_entity_poly.entity_id
_entity_poly.type
_entity_poly.pdbx_seq_one_letter_code
_entity_poly.pdbx_strand_id
1 'polypeptide(L)'
;MNVRQNLNALKAIYGSERATEFLLKLQRSSAAIGRLYYWQEQMLSAFNSGTGAELKTLEDALQAFNICPVHEEELRLDNVPILYGTRRAPSPEDVSHGAQTYPFANLAAYGPCWTEQATHTVVRFCAACREVHSRERQLG
;
A
#
# COMPACT_ATOMS: atom_id res chain seq x y z
N MET A 1 16.58 -10.93 -4.48
CA MET A 1 15.57 -10.71 -5.54
C MET A 1 15.19 -9.24 -5.53
N ASN A 2 14.94 -8.63 -6.70
CA ASN A 2 14.42 -7.26 -6.76
C ASN A 2 12.90 -7.23 -6.51
N VAL A 3 12.35 -6.03 -6.30
CA VAL A 3 10.94 -5.82 -5.90
C VAL A 3 9.95 -6.39 -6.92
N ARG A 4 10.27 -6.32 -8.22
CA ARG A 4 9.44 -6.87 -9.29
C ARG A 4 9.52 -8.40 -9.37
N GLN A 5 10.68 -8.99 -9.13
CA GLN A 5 10.84 -10.44 -9.00
C GLN A 5 10.04 -10.99 -7.81
N ASN A 6 10.06 -10.28 -6.67
CA ASN A 6 9.26 -10.63 -5.50
C ASN A 6 7.75 -10.60 -5.82
N LEU A 7 7.27 -9.56 -6.53
CA LEU A 7 5.88 -9.49 -6.98
C LEU A 7 5.51 -10.67 -7.87
N ASN A 8 6.33 -10.96 -8.89
CA ASN A 8 6.05 -12.04 -9.84
C ASN A 8 6.02 -13.40 -9.16
N ALA A 9 6.96 -13.67 -8.24
CA ALA A 9 6.96 -14.90 -7.45
C ALA A 9 5.73 -15.00 -6.56
N LEU A 10 5.34 -13.90 -5.90
CA LEU A 10 4.14 -13.86 -5.06
C LEU A 10 2.87 -14.14 -5.87
N LYS A 11 2.73 -13.53 -7.07
CA LYS A 11 1.63 -13.78 -8.00
C LYS A 11 1.63 -15.21 -8.52
N ALA A 12 2.79 -15.81 -8.77
CA ALA A 12 2.90 -17.20 -9.22
C ALA A 12 2.42 -18.20 -8.15
N ILE A 13 2.68 -17.92 -6.87
CA ILE A 13 2.31 -18.81 -5.76
C ILE A 13 0.82 -18.67 -5.41
N TYR A 14 0.27 -17.45 -5.37
CA TYR A 14 -1.06 -17.18 -4.80
C TYR A 14 -2.10 -16.67 -5.80
N GLY A 15 -1.69 -16.35 -7.02
CA GLY A 15 -2.51 -15.62 -7.99
C GLY A 15 -2.55 -14.11 -7.73
N SER A 16 -2.94 -13.36 -8.77
CA SER A 16 -2.92 -11.89 -8.77
C SER A 16 -3.79 -11.25 -7.69
N GLU A 17 -4.99 -11.81 -7.44
CA GLU A 17 -5.95 -11.25 -6.48
C GLU A 17 -5.42 -11.33 -5.05
N ARG A 18 -5.00 -12.53 -4.60
CA ARG A 18 -4.45 -12.73 -3.26
C ARG A 18 -3.12 -12.01 -3.05
N ALA A 19 -2.26 -11.97 -4.07
CA ALA A 19 -1.04 -11.17 -4.01
C ALA A 19 -1.36 -9.68 -3.83
N THR A 20 -2.36 -9.16 -4.54
CA THR A 20 -2.81 -7.77 -4.41
C THR A 20 -3.35 -7.49 -3.01
N GLU A 21 -4.22 -8.36 -2.48
CA GLU A 21 -4.75 -8.24 -1.12
C GLU A 21 -3.63 -8.23 -0.08
N PHE A 22 -2.68 -9.16 -0.18
CA PHE A 22 -1.49 -9.23 0.67
C PHE A 22 -0.73 -7.90 0.69
N LEU A 23 -0.40 -7.36 -0.50
CA LEU A 23 0.39 -6.15 -0.65
C LEU A 23 -0.34 -4.89 -0.15
N LEU A 24 -1.64 -4.78 -0.43
CA LEU A 24 -2.47 -3.67 0.07
C LEU A 24 -2.56 -3.68 1.59
N LYS A 25 -2.75 -4.85 2.20
CA LYS A 25 -2.81 -5.00 3.66
C LYS A 25 -1.45 -4.73 4.30
N LEU A 26 -0.37 -5.25 3.71
CA LEU A 26 1.01 -5.06 4.17
C LEU A 26 1.37 -3.57 4.25
N GLN A 27 1.20 -2.84 3.14
CA GLN A 27 1.63 -1.44 3.03
C GLN A 27 0.73 -0.44 3.75
N ARG A 28 -0.51 -0.83 4.10
CA ARG A 28 -1.48 0.06 4.76
C ARG A 28 -1.72 -0.34 6.21
N SER A 29 -2.45 -1.43 6.40
CA SER A 29 -2.94 -1.84 7.71
C SER A 29 -1.79 -2.35 8.58
N SER A 30 -0.97 -3.27 8.06
CA SER A 30 0.14 -3.88 8.80
C SER A 30 1.21 -2.84 9.14
N ALA A 31 1.56 -1.98 8.18
CA ALA A 31 2.45 -0.84 8.39
C ALA A 31 1.94 0.11 9.50
N ALA A 32 0.64 0.42 9.52
CA ALA A 32 0.05 1.32 10.52
C ALA A 32 0.00 0.70 11.94
N ILE A 33 -0.27 -0.60 12.06
CA ILE A 33 -0.33 -1.28 13.36
C ILE A 33 1.02 -1.85 13.83
N GLY A 34 2.06 -1.79 12.99
CA GLY A 34 3.41 -2.26 13.30
C GLY A 34 3.57 -3.78 13.37
N ARG A 35 2.65 -4.57 12.79
CA ARG A 35 2.75 -6.04 12.75
C ARG A 35 2.03 -6.66 11.55
N LEU A 36 2.46 -7.87 11.17
CA LEU A 36 1.78 -8.70 10.18
C LEU A 36 0.50 -9.31 10.78
N TYR A 37 -0.49 -9.59 9.92
CA TYR A 37 -1.59 -10.46 10.28
C TYR A 37 -1.16 -11.92 10.18
N TYR A 38 -1.78 -12.80 10.98
CA TYR A 38 -1.46 -14.24 10.97
C TYR A 38 -1.47 -14.87 9.57
N TRP A 39 -2.46 -14.55 8.74
CA TRP A 39 -2.51 -15.07 7.36
C TRP A 39 -1.39 -14.51 6.47
N GLN A 40 -0.89 -13.30 6.74
CA GLN A 40 0.27 -12.74 6.03
C GLN A 40 1.55 -13.46 6.45
N GLU A 41 1.69 -13.84 7.72
CA GLU A 41 2.82 -14.64 8.20
C GLU A 41 2.82 -16.02 7.53
N GLN A 42 1.65 -16.65 7.41
CA GLN A 42 1.51 -17.92 6.67
C GLN A 42 1.91 -17.77 5.21
N MET A 43 1.45 -16.70 4.54
CA MET A 43 1.82 -16.43 3.15
C MET A 43 3.32 -16.15 2.98
N LEU A 44 3.93 -15.40 3.90
CA LEU A 44 5.38 -15.15 3.89
C LEU A 44 6.18 -16.42 4.12
N SER A 45 5.74 -17.29 5.03
CA SER A 45 6.39 -18.57 5.29
C SER A 45 6.43 -19.44 4.03
N ALA A 46 5.28 -19.61 3.35
CA ALA A 46 5.24 -20.37 2.11
C ALA A 46 5.97 -19.68 0.94
N PHE A 47 5.98 -18.34 0.89
CA PHE A 47 6.82 -17.59 -0.06
C PHE A 47 8.31 -17.87 0.18
N ASN A 48 8.77 -17.81 1.43
CA ASN A 48 10.15 -18.11 1.81
C ASN A 48 10.53 -19.55 1.44
N SER A 49 9.68 -20.52 1.73
CA SER A 49 9.91 -21.92 1.32
C SER A 49 9.97 -22.09 -0.20
N GLY A 50 9.12 -21.39 -0.96
CA GLY A 50 9.05 -21.51 -2.41
C GLY A 50 10.16 -20.78 -3.17
N THR A 51 10.77 -19.77 -2.56
CA THR A 51 11.76 -18.89 -3.22
C THR A 51 13.16 -18.94 -2.61
N GLY A 52 13.31 -19.55 -1.43
CA GLY A 52 14.54 -19.49 -0.64
C GLY A 52 14.79 -18.12 0.01
N ALA A 53 13.81 -17.22 -0.01
CA ALA A 53 13.90 -15.95 0.70
C ALA A 53 13.83 -16.14 2.23
N GLU A 54 14.33 -15.17 2.98
CA GLU A 54 14.31 -15.18 4.45
C GLU A 54 13.63 -13.93 5.02
N LEU A 55 12.41 -13.64 4.59
CA LEU A 55 11.63 -12.50 5.11
C LEU A 55 11.00 -12.89 6.45
N LYS A 56 11.50 -12.34 7.57
CA LYS A 56 11.07 -12.75 8.93
C LYS A 56 10.31 -11.65 9.66
N THR A 57 10.55 -10.39 9.31
CA THR A 57 9.96 -9.23 9.98
C THR A 57 9.01 -8.47 9.07
N LEU A 58 8.19 -7.59 9.67
CA LEU A 58 7.38 -6.63 8.92
C LEU A 58 8.27 -5.72 8.06
N GLU A 59 9.44 -5.32 8.56
CA GLU A 59 10.37 -4.46 7.84
C GLU A 59 10.95 -5.16 6.62
N ASP A 60 11.38 -6.42 6.76
CA ASP A 60 11.84 -7.24 5.63
C ASP A 60 10.75 -7.33 4.56
N ALA A 61 9.51 -7.60 4.97
CA ALA A 61 8.37 -7.69 4.06
C ALA A 61 8.10 -6.35 3.38
N LEU A 62 8.07 -5.23 4.11
CA LEU A 62 7.84 -3.90 3.54
C LEU A 62 8.93 -3.50 2.54
N GLN A 63 10.18 -3.86 2.80
CA GLN A 63 11.31 -3.60 1.90
C GLN A 63 11.25 -4.52 0.66
N ALA A 64 11.06 -5.82 0.86
CA ALA A 64 11.00 -6.80 -0.23
C ALA A 64 9.80 -6.55 -1.16
N PHE A 65 8.70 -6.03 -0.61
CA PHE A 65 7.46 -5.79 -1.32
C PHE A 65 7.10 -4.29 -1.40
N ASN A 66 8.11 -3.43 -1.57
CA ASN A 66 7.94 -1.98 -1.77
C ASN A 66 7.43 -1.65 -3.19
N ILE A 67 6.29 -2.22 -3.58
CA ILE A 67 5.75 -2.15 -4.94
C ILE A 67 4.23 -1.93 -4.91
N CYS A 68 3.74 -1.12 -5.84
CA CYS A 68 2.31 -0.95 -6.10
C CYS A 68 1.78 -2.21 -6.78
N PRO A 69 0.76 -2.91 -6.24
CA PRO A 69 0.22 -4.11 -6.86
C PRO A 69 -0.62 -3.83 -8.12
N VAL A 70 -1.10 -2.58 -8.29
CA VAL A 70 -1.94 -2.15 -9.42
C VAL A 70 -1.11 -1.74 -10.63
N HIS A 71 -0.08 -0.91 -10.41
CA HIS A 71 0.76 -0.37 -11.49
C HIS A 71 2.13 -1.05 -11.60
N GLU A 72 2.46 -1.95 -10.65
CA GLU A 72 3.73 -2.70 -10.62
C GLU A 72 4.99 -1.81 -10.60
N GLU A 73 4.85 -0.60 -10.06
CA GLU A 73 5.94 0.35 -9.85
C GLU A 73 6.39 0.38 -8.40
N GLU A 74 7.67 0.63 -8.17
CA GLU A 74 8.22 0.81 -6.84
C GLU A 74 7.58 2.00 -6.13
N LEU A 75 7.27 1.81 -4.84
CA LEU A 75 6.73 2.88 -4.02
C LEU A 75 7.84 3.84 -3.60
N ARG A 76 7.57 5.13 -3.70
CA ARG A 76 8.49 6.20 -3.29
C ARG A 76 7.98 6.86 -2.02
N LEU A 77 8.88 7.51 -1.29
CA LEU A 77 8.50 8.34 -0.14
C LEU A 77 8.19 9.76 -0.59
N ASP A 78 7.17 10.35 0.01
CA ASP A 78 6.84 11.76 -0.15
C ASP A 78 6.34 12.35 1.17
N ASN A 79 6.53 13.66 1.34
CA ASN A 79 6.04 14.39 2.49
C ASN A 79 4.75 15.12 2.10
N VAL A 80 3.62 14.69 2.66
CA VAL A 80 2.28 15.15 2.26
C VAL A 80 1.58 15.84 3.42
N PRO A 81 0.67 16.79 3.15
CA PRO A 81 -0.07 17.46 4.21
C PRO A 81 -0.96 16.48 4.98
N ILE A 82 -1.08 16.71 6.28
CA ILE A 82 -2.11 16.10 7.11
C ILE A 82 -3.33 17.02 7.09
N LEU A 83 -4.46 16.49 6.61
CA LEU A 83 -5.73 17.20 6.60
C LEU A 83 -6.49 16.93 7.90
N TYR A 84 -6.93 18.01 8.54
CA TYR A 84 -7.72 18.01 9.77
C TYR A 84 -9.14 18.55 9.51
N GLY A 85 -10.11 18.07 10.27
CA GLY A 85 -11.50 18.53 10.23
C GLY A 85 -12.52 17.52 9.71
N THR A 86 -13.79 17.88 9.77
CA THR A 86 -14.93 17.05 9.33
C THR A 86 -15.04 17.08 7.81
N ARG A 87 -14.72 15.97 7.15
CA ARG A 87 -14.97 15.78 5.72
C ARG A 87 -16.28 15.02 5.53
N ARG A 88 -17.01 15.32 4.45
CA ARG A 88 -18.02 14.39 3.93
C ARG A 88 -17.31 13.08 3.62
N ALA A 89 -17.73 12.00 4.29
CA ALA A 89 -17.20 10.68 4.00
C ALA A 89 -17.39 10.39 2.50
N PRO A 90 -16.35 9.91 1.79
CA PRO A 90 -16.51 9.47 0.40
C PRO A 90 -17.57 8.36 0.34
N SER A 91 -18.22 8.23 -0.82
CA SER A 91 -19.16 7.12 -1.02
C SER A 91 -18.42 5.77 -0.96
N PRO A 92 -19.11 4.66 -0.60
CA PRO A 92 -18.53 3.33 -0.69
C PRO A 92 -17.99 3.02 -2.09
N GLU A 93 -18.64 3.50 -3.14
CA GLU A 93 -18.19 3.35 -4.52
C GLU A 93 -16.84 4.06 -4.76
N ASP A 94 -16.70 5.32 -4.31
CA ASP A 94 -15.45 6.08 -4.45
C ASP A 94 -14.28 5.41 -3.73
N VAL A 95 -14.55 4.85 -2.54
CA VAL A 95 -13.55 4.13 -1.75
C VAL A 95 -13.11 2.85 -2.46
N SER A 96 -14.07 2.08 -2.98
CA SER A 96 -13.80 0.84 -3.70
C SER A 96 -13.03 1.10 -4.99
N HIS A 97 -13.50 2.05 -5.80
CA HIS A 97 -12.85 2.46 -7.05
C HIS A 97 -11.42 2.89 -6.80
N GLY A 98 -11.19 3.84 -5.89
CA GLY A 98 -9.85 4.33 -5.59
C GLY A 98 -8.91 3.26 -5.03
N ALA A 99 -9.42 2.28 -4.29
CA ALA A 99 -8.62 1.15 -3.82
C ALA A 99 -8.18 0.21 -4.96
N GLN A 100 -8.94 0.14 -6.05
CA GLN A 100 -8.65 -0.70 -7.21
C GLN A 100 -7.79 0.03 -8.26
N THR A 101 -7.99 1.34 -8.42
CA THR A 101 -7.36 2.11 -9.50
C THR A 101 -6.15 2.91 -9.05
N TYR A 102 -6.15 3.49 -7.85
CA TYR A 102 -5.03 4.32 -7.36
C TYR A 102 -4.78 4.20 -5.84
N PRO A 103 -4.58 2.98 -5.30
CA PRO A 103 -4.50 2.76 -3.85
C PRO A 103 -3.35 3.47 -3.15
N PHE A 104 -2.32 3.89 -3.90
CA PHE A 104 -1.13 4.59 -3.41
C PHE A 104 -0.98 5.99 -4.01
N ALA A 105 -2.08 6.66 -4.38
CA ALA A 105 -2.01 8.08 -4.75
C ALA A 105 -1.48 8.91 -3.57
N ASN A 106 -1.98 8.62 -2.35
CA ASN A 106 -1.51 9.17 -1.07
C ASN A 106 -1.04 10.63 -1.19
N LEU A 107 -1.95 11.51 -1.62
CA LEU A 107 -1.70 12.94 -1.81
C LEU A 107 -1.80 13.74 -0.50
N ALA A 108 -2.41 13.13 0.52
CA ALA A 108 -2.56 13.67 1.85
C ALA A 108 -2.80 12.52 2.84
N ALA A 109 -2.52 12.76 4.12
CA ALA A 109 -2.91 11.88 5.21
C ALA A 109 -4.01 12.54 6.05
N TYR A 110 -4.70 11.74 6.86
CA TYR A 110 -5.74 12.24 7.77
C TYR A 110 -5.29 12.05 9.20
N GLY A 111 -5.22 13.15 9.94
CA GLY A 111 -4.84 13.15 11.34
C GLY A 111 -6.03 12.79 12.23
N PRO A 112 -5.78 12.27 13.45
CA PRO A 112 -6.83 12.20 14.45
C PRO A 112 -7.36 13.61 14.76
N CYS A 113 -8.63 13.72 15.15
CA CYS A 113 -9.26 15.01 15.48
C CYS A 113 -8.77 15.66 16.78
N TRP A 114 -7.74 15.10 17.43
CA TRP A 114 -7.25 15.52 18.75
C TRP A 114 -5.72 15.42 18.87
N THR A 115 -4.95 16.22 18.11
CA THR A 115 -3.50 16.35 18.36
C THR A 115 -2.97 17.73 17.98
N GLU A 116 -1.98 18.20 18.74
CA GLU A 116 -1.14 19.33 18.39
C GLU A 116 -0.05 18.90 17.37
N GLN A 117 -0.03 19.61 16.23
CA GLN A 117 1.15 19.96 15.40
C GLN A 117 1.93 18.87 14.63
N ALA A 118 1.28 18.05 13.80
CA ALA A 118 1.95 17.50 12.60
C ALA A 118 1.23 18.00 11.35
N THR A 119 1.80 18.99 10.65
CA THR A 119 1.18 19.51 9.42
C THR A 119 1.43 18.62 8.21
N HIS A 120 2.43 17.74 8.29
CA HIS A 120 2.83 16.84 7.23
C HIS A 120 3.22 15.46 7.78
N THR A 121 3.19 14.45 6.91
CA THR A 121 3.68 13.11 7.22
C THR A 121 4.31 12.47 6.00
N VAL A 122 5.19 11.51 6.24
CA VAL A 122 5.82 10.73 5.18
C VAL A 122 4.91 9.57 4.80
N VAL A 123 4.58 9.48 3.52
CA VAL A 123 3.78 8.38 2.94
C VAL A 123 4.55 7.68 1.85
N ARG A 124 4.22 6.41 1.63
CA ARG A 124 4.59 5.69 0.40
C ARG A 124 3.58 6.00 -0.69
N PHE A 125 4.04 6.35 -1.88
CA PHE A 125 3.19 6.64 -3.03
C PHE A 125 3.68 5.97 -4.31
N CYS A 126 2.79 5.83 -5.29
CA CYS A 126 3.08 5.39 -6.65
C CYS A 126 2.80 6.55 -7.63
N ALA A 127 3.74 6.81 -8.54
CA ALA A 127 3.61 7.91 -9.51
C ALA A 127 2.40 7.70 -10.44
N ALA A 128 2.27 6.50 -11.01
CA ALA A 128 1.12 6.16 -11.84
C ALA A 128 -0.23 6.28 -11.09
N CYS A 129 -0.30 5.93 -9.79
CA CYS A 129 -1.51 6.16 -8.99
C CYS A 129 -1.90 7.65 -8.95
N ARG A 130 -0.93 8.55 -8.79
CA ARG A 130 -1.18 9.99 -8.75
C ARG A 130 -1.60 10.55 -10.10
N GLU A 131 -1.05 10.02 -11.19
CA GLU A 131 -1.45 10.38 -12.56
C GLU A 131 -2.89 9.94 -12.87
N VAL A 132 -3.27 8.70 -12.51
CA VAL A 132 -4.65 8.21 -12.65
C VAL A 132 -5.60 9.09 -11.83
N HIS A 133 -5.31 9.30 -10.54
CA HIS A 133 -6.14 10.14 -9.68
C HIS A 133 -6.30 11.57 -10.24
N SER A 134 -5.21 12.18 -10.74
CA SER A 134 -5.26 13.53 -11.31
C SER A 134 -6.12 13.61 -12.57
N ARG A 135 -6.04 12.61 -13.45
CA ARG A 135 -6.86 12.54 -14.67
C ARG A 135 -8.34 12.42 -14.35
N GLU A 136 -8.71 11.56 -13.41
CA GLU A 136 -10.12 11.37 -13.04
C GLU A 136 -10.74 12.61 -12.39
N ARG A 137 -9.94 13.36 -11.60
CA ARG A 137 -10.36 14.64 -11.01
C ARG A 137 -10.57 15.77 -12.01
N GLN A 138 -10.03 15.66 -13.22
CA GLN A 138 -10.23 16.64 -14.30
C GLN A 138 -11.46 16.32 -15.16
N LEU A 139 -11.98 15.09 -15.06
CA LEU A 139 -13.08 14.58 -15.88
C LEU A 139 -14.44 14.59 -15.17
N GLY A 140 -14.48 14.83 -13.86
CA GLY A 140 -15.69 14.91 -13.03
C GLY A 140 -15.85 16.26 -12.36
#